data_AF-A0AA96QVC7-F1
#
_entry.id   AF-A0AA96QVC7-F1
#
_cell.length_a   1.000
_cell.length_b   1.000
_cell.length_c   1.000
_cell.angle_alpha   90.00
_cell.angle_beta   90.00
_cell.angle_gamma   90.00
#
_symmetry.space_group_name_H-M   'P 1'
#
loop_
_entity.id
_entity.type
_entity.pdbx_description
1 polymer ?
#
loop_
_entity_poly.entity_id
_entity_poly.type
_entity_poly.pdbx_seq_one_letter_code
_entity_poly.pdbx_strand_id
1 'polypeptide(L)'
;MGRARAVLAAVATVVFTVSGAVAASADWTDGAHVGACEFGICGTVVNGLDIPVDIALDWCEWESAPCESRGVHTLAAGSSSDSRIDIDGFRVPDGLRYQVDFTYAFGAETTWLDPGWHKISTDTVAHITTHRPGPVIGPAQ
;
A
#
# COMPACT_ATOMS: atom_id res chain seq x y z
N MET A 1 49.30 23.00 36.41
CA MET A 1 49.57 23.37 35.00
C MET A 1 50.19 22.12 34.38
N GLY A 2 49.58 21.30 33.53
CA GLY A 2 48.53 21.47 32.54
C GLY A 2 49.09 20.94 31.22
N ARG A 3 48.41 19.93 30.62
CA ARG A 3 48.57 19.40 29.24
C ARG A 3 49.74 18.41 29.05
N ALA A 4 49.67 17.38 28.23
CA ALA A 4 48.61 16.63 27.58
C ALA A 4 49.33 15.39 27.03
N ARG A 5 48.78 14.18 27.23
CA ARG A 5 49.36 12.96 26.65
C ARG A 5 49.02 12.92 25.15
N ALA A 6 50.02 13.13 24.30
CA ALA A 6 49.92 12.86 22.87
C ALA A 6 50.12 11.36 22.65
N VAL A 7 49.06 10.66 22.25
CA VAL A 7 49.14 9.30 21.71
C VAL A 7 49.09 9.45 20.19
N LEU A 8 50.23 9.25 19.53
CA LEU A 8 50.34 9.26 18.08
C LEU A 8 49.89 7.91 17.53
N ALA A 9 49.01 8.02 16.54
CA ALA A 9 48.35 6.96 15.79
C ALA A 9 49.31 6.01 15.07
N ALA A 10 48.99 4.72 15.07
CA ALA A 10 49.35 3.81 13.99
C ALA A 10 48.04 3.36 13.33
N VAL A 11 47.82 3.87 12.12
CA VAL A 11 46.67 3.59 11.26
C VAL A 11 46.85 2.19 10.67
N ALA A 12 45.99 1.24 11.07
CA ALA A 12 45.81 -0.01 10.34
C ALA A 12 44.66 0.19 9.35
N THR A 13 45.00 0.38 8.09
CA THR A 13 44.03 0.45 6.99
C THR A 13 43.45 -0.95 6.78
N VAL A 14 42.19 -1.14 7.12
CA VAL A 14 41.42 -2.30 6.66
C VAL A 14 40.48 -1.81 5.56
N VAL A 15 40.78 -2.22 4.33
CA VAL A 15 39.90 -2.03 3.18
C VAL A 15 38.79 -3.06 3.30
N PHE A 16 37.60 -2.60 3.70
CA PHE A 16 36.37 -3.35 3.50
C PHE A 16 35.63 -2.74 2.31
N THR A 17 35.47 -3.55 1.27
CA THR A 17 34.54 -3.36 0.18
C THR A 17 33.14 -3.20 0.75
N VAL A 18 32.52 -2.03 0.56
CA VAL A 18 31.07 -1.88 0.72
C VAL A 18 30.55 -1.37 -0.61
N SER A 19 30.07 -2.31 -1.43
CA SER A 19 29.03 -2.00 -2.40
C SER A 19 27.93 -1.30 -1.62
N GLY A 20 27.75 0.00 -1.88
CA GLY A 20 26.79 0.83 -1.18
C GLY A 20 25.39 0.28 -1.39
N ALA A 21 24.93 -0.56 -0.47
CA ALA A 21 23.52 -0.72 -0.22
C ALA A 21 23.05 0.63 0.33
N VAL A 22 22.29 1.37 -0.46
CA VAL A 22 21.51 2.47 0.07
C VAL A 22 20.47 1.82 0.96
N ALA A 23 20.74 1.79 2.27
CA ALA A 23 19.69 1.58 3.24
C ALA A 23 18.84 2.87 3.20
N ALA A 24 17.86 2.90 2.30
CA ALA A 24 16.73 3.77 2.46
C ALA A 24 15.96 3.21 3.67
N SER A 25 16.28 3.72 4.86
CA SER A 25 15.35 3.69 5.97
C SER A 25 14.17 4.54 5.55
N ALA A 26 13.19 3.93 4.89
CA ALA A 26 11.90 4.51 4.73
C ALA A 26 11.23 4.45 6.10
N ASP A 27 11.35 5.56 6.84
CA ASP A 27 10.59 5.83 8.04
C ASP A 27 9.14 6.05 7.56
N TRP A 28 8.36 4.96 7.44
CA TRP A 28 6.92 5.03 7.09
C TRP A 28 6.08 5.40 8.31
N THR A 29 6.54 6.40 9.07
CA THR A 29 5.76 7.06 10.13
C THR A 29 5.47 8.48 9.71
N ASP A 30 4.68 8.64 8.66
CA ASP A 30 3.85 9.82 8.47
C ASP A 30 2.53 9.33 7.87
N GLY A 31 1.43 9.61 8.57
CA GLY A 31 0.12 9.07 8.29
C GLY A 31 -0.31 9.32 6.85
N ALA A 32 -1.05 8.36 6.29
CA ALA A 32 -1.67 8.44 4.97
C ALA A 32 -2.20 9.86 4.72
N HIS A 33 -1.47 10.62 3.92
CA HIS A 33 -1.81 11.99 3.60
C HIS A 33 -3.00 11.93 2.65
N VAL A 34 -4.16 12.43 3.09
CA VAL A 34 -5.29 12.69 2.19
C VAL A 34 -4.79 13.63 1.08
N GLY A 35 -4.53 13.09 -0.12
CA GLY A 35 -4.39 13.86 -1.35
C GLY A 35 -2.98 14.14 -1.88
N ALA A 36 -1.98 13.25 -1.71
CA ALA A 36 -0.70 13.39 -2.42
C ALA A 36 -0.49 12.25 -3.42
N CYS A 37 -0.73 12.52 -4.70
CA CYS A 37 -0.41 11.61 -5.80
C CYS A 37 1.09 11.56 -6.03
N GLU A 38 1.70 10.38 -6.00
CA GLU A 38 3.12 10.20 -6.24
C GLU A 38 3.38 9.93 -7.73
N PHE A 39 4.38 10.60 -8.32
CA PHE A 39 4.67 10.54 -9.76
C PHE A 39 3.48 10.88 -10.69
N GLY A 40 2.48 11.61 -10.18
CA GLY A 40 1.24 11.91 -10.91
C GLY A 40 0.22 10.77 -10.94
N ILE A 41 0.48 9.70 -10.19
CA ILE A 41 -0.44 8.58 -9.94
C ILE A 41 -0.99 8.76 -8.53
N CYS A 42 -2.31 8.62 -8.37
CA CYS A 42 -2.96 8.52 -7.07
C CYS A 42 -3.44 7.07 -6.93
N GLY A 43 -3.62 6.60 -5.70
CA GLY A 43 -4.26 5.33 -5.43
C GLY A 43 -5.56 5.25 -6.21
N THR A 44 -5.66 4.30 -7.14
CA THR A 44 -6.79 4.21 -8.08
C THR A 44 -7.32 2.80 -8.10
N VAL A 45 -8.65 2.65 -8.05
CA VAL A 45 -9.31 1.36 -8.21
C VAL A 45 -10.11 1.36 -9.50
N VAL A 46 -9.87 0.37 -10.35
CA VAL A 46 -10.64 0.11 -11.56
C VAL A 46 -11.47 -1.15 -11.32
N ASN A 47 -12.79 -0.99 -11.33
CA ASN A 47 -13.72 -2.10 -11.18
C ASN A 47 -14.09 -2.67 -12.55
N GLY A 48 -13.43 -3.74 -12.96
CA GLY A 48 -13.76 -4.51 -14.16
C GLY A 48 -14.86 -5.55 -13.95
N LEU A 49 -15.43 -5.65 -12.76
CA LEU A 49 -16.50 -6.60 -12.43
C LEU A 49 -17.87 -6.11 -12.92
N ASP A 50 -18.82 -7.04 -13.00
CA ASP A 50 -20.25 -6.80 -13.21
C ASP A 50 -21.01 -6.48 -11.92
N ILE A 51 -20.31 -6.43 -10.78
CA ILE A 51 -20.83 -6.09 -9.45
C ILE A 51 -20.16 -4.81 -8.91
N PRO A 52 -20.82 -4.06 -8.01
CA PRO A 52 -20.21 -2.92 -7.36
C PRO A 52 -19.07 -3.34 -6.40
N VAL A 53 -18.12 -2.44 -6.18
CA VAL A 53 -17.00 -2.61 -5.26
C VAL A 53 -16.97 -1.45 -4.28
N ASP A 54 -16.82 -1.73 -2.98
CA ASP A 54 -16.62 -0.69 -1.99
C ASP A 54 -15.15 -0.27 -1.94
N ILE A 55 -14.91 1.03 -1.95
CA ILE A 55 -13.60 1.67 -1.87
C ILE A 55 -13.55 2.60 -0.66
N ALA A 56 -12.36 2.78 -0.08
CA ALA A 56 -12.12 3.67 1.04
C ALA A 56 -11.25 4.86 0.58
N LEU A 57 -11.72 6.07 0.87
CA LEU A 57 -10.98 7.32 0.68
C LEU A 57 -10.05 7.62 1.86
N ASP A 58 -10.38 7.08 3.04
CA ASP A 58 -9.66 7.31 4.29
C ASP A 58 -9.57 6.02 5.12
N TRP A 59 -8.36 5.74 5.61
CA TRP A 59 -8.09 4.59 6.48
C TRP A 59 -7.38 5.06 7.74
N CYS A 60 -7.87 4.64 8.92
CA CYS A 60 -7.35 5.13 10.19
C CYS A 60 -6.30 4.18 10.73
N GLU A 61 -5.04 4.63 10.79
CA GLU A 61 -3.87 4.17 11.58
C GLU A 61 -3.56 2.64 11.71
N TRP A 62 -4.47 1.74 11.39
CA TRP A 62 -4.46 0.31 11.70
C TRP A 62 -4.86 -0.43 10.44
N GLU A 63 -4.00 -1.31 9.94
CA GLU A 63 -4.07 -2.00 8.64
C GLU A 63 -5.36 -2.80 8.34
N SER A 64 -6.38 -2.78 9.21
CA SER A 64 -7.55 -3.66 9.14
C SER A 64 -8.91 -2.99 9.34
N ALA A 65 -9.00 -1.68 9.58
CA ALA A 65 -10.28 -1.01 9.82
C ALA A 65 -10.37 0.39 9.18
N PRO A 66 -11.46 0.71 8.43
CA PRO A 66 -11.64 2.05 7.91
C PRO A 66 -11.74 3.08 9.05
N CYS A 67 -11.29 4.31 8.79
CA CYS A 67 -11.66 5.45 9.63
C CYS A 67 -13.17 5.50 9.79
N GLU A 68 -13.67 5.81 10.99
CA GLU A 68 -15.10 5.87 11.35
C GLU A 68 -16.03 6.24 10.19
N SER A 69 -16.41 5.25 9.37
CA SER A 69 -17.50 5.23 8.37
C SER A 69 -17.63 6.36 7.34
N ARG A 70 -16.78 7.41 7.31
CA ARG A 70 -17.06 8.62 6.53
C ARG A 70 -16.54 8.64 5.09
N GLY A 71 -15.54 7.84 4.72
CA GLY A 71 -15.03 7.80 3.35
C GLY A 71 -15.14 6.45 2.67
N VAL A 72 -16.10 5.59 3.03
CA VAL A 72 -16.44 4.43 2.20
C VAL A 72 -17.39 4.84 1.09
N HIS A 73 -17.02 4.55 -0.15
CA HIS A 73 -17.81 4.81 -1.35
C HIS A 73 -18.02 3.53 -2.14
N THR A 74 -19.17 3.41 -2.79
CA THR A 74 -19.43 2.30 -3.71
C THR A 74 -19.08 2.71 -5.12
N LEU A 75 -18.09 2.03 -5.70
CA LEU A 75 -17.69 2.14 -7.09
C LEU A 75 -18.58 1.24 -7.95
N ALA A 76 -19.20 1.81 -8.98
CA ALA A 76 -20.11 1.08 -9.86
C ALA A 76 -19.37 -0.01 -10.66
N ALA A 77 -20.11 -1.02 -11.11
CA ALA A 77 -19.61 -2.03 -12.04
C ALA A 77 -19.05 -1.39 -13.32
N GLY A 78 -17.93 -1.91 -13.83
CA GLY A 78 -17.29 -1.42 -15.05
C GLY A 78 -16.77 0.02 -14.99
N SER A 79 -16.53 0.58 -13.81
CA SER A 79 -16.10 1.98 -13.62
C SER A 79 -14.79 2.09 -12.86
N SER A 80 -14.17 3.28 -12.85
CA SER A 80 -12.95 3.57 -12.10
C SER A 80 -13.17 4.70 -11.10
N SER A 81 -12.41 4.70 -10.01
CA SER A 81 -12.36 5.85 -9.10
C SER A 81 -11.83 7.09 -9.83
N ASP A 82 -12.23 8.28 -9.36
CA ASP A 82 -11.69 9.54 -9.88
C ASP A 82 -10.20 9.64 -9.52
N SER A 83 -9.34 9.68 -10.52
CA SER A 83 -7.88 9.76 -10.35
C SER A 83 -7.40 11.08 -9.74
N ARG A 84 -8.30 11.99 -9.35
CA ARG A 84 -7.99 13.19 -8.56
C ARG A 84 -8.14 12.97 -7.06
N ILE A 85 -8.72 11.85 -6.66
CA ILE A 85 -8.93 11.47 -5.26
C ILE A 85 -8.10 10.22 -5.01
N ASP A 86 -7.24 10.30 -4.01
CA ASP A 86 -6.45 9.16 -3.57
C ASP A 86 -7.34 8.13 -2.89
N ILE A 87 -7.35 6.90 -3.42
CA ILE A 87 -8.07 5.78 -2.83
C ILE A 87 -7.09 4.99 -1.97
N ASP A 88 -7.38 4.86 -0.68
CA ASP A 88 -6.51 4.12 0.24
C ASP A 88 -6.74 2.60 0.15
N GLY A 89 -7.93 2.15 -0.26
CA GLY A 89 -8.17 0.72 -0.44
C GLY A 89 -9.52 0.33 -0.99
N PHE A 90 -9.74 -0.97 -1.13
CA PHE A 90 -11.01 -1.56 -1.57
C PHE A 90 -11.37 -2.81 -0.77
N ARG A 91 -12.65 -3.18 -0.78
CA ARG A 91 -13.17 -4.34 -0.05
C ARG A 91 -13.46 -5.50 -0.98
N VAL A 92 -12.98 -6.68 -0.59
CA VAL A 92 -13.46 -7.98 -1.09
C VAL A 92 -14.57 -8.45 -0.13
N PRO A 93 -15.81 -8.66 -0.60
CA PRO A 93 -16.90 -9.13 0.25
C PRO A 93 -16.67 -10.54 0.80
N ASP A 94 -17.31 -10.82 1.93
CA ASP A 94 -17.30 -12.16 2.52
C ASP A 94 -17.82 -13.21 1.53
N GLY A 95 -17.13 -14.35 1.45
CA GLY A 95 -17.47 -15.43 0.53
C GLY A 95 -17.01 -15.21 -0.92
N LEU A 96 -16.31 -14.12 -1.24
CA LEU A 96 -15.69 -13.89 -2.55
C LEU A 96 -14.17 -13.80 -2.45
N ARG A 97 -13.53 -14.04 -3.59
CA ARG A 97 -12.13 -13.66 -3.84
C ARG A 97 -12.08 -12.86 -5.12
N TYR A 98 -11.23 -11.86 -5.16
CA TYR A 98 -11.02 -11.03 -6.35
C TYR A 98 -9.66 -11.32 -6.95
N GLN A 99 -9.58 -11.43 -8.27
CA GLN A 99 -8.32 -11.32 -8.98
C GLN A 99 -8.05 -9.85 -9.25
N VAL A 100 -6.86 -9.39 -8.85
CA VAL A 100 -6.48 -7.98 -8.95
C VAL A 100 -5.13 -7.88 -9.64
N ASP A 101 -5.07 -7.05 -10.66
CA ASP A 101 -3.85 -6.64 -11.34
C ASP A 101 -3.39 -5.32 -10.73
N PHE A 102 -2.33 -5.36 -9.94
CA PHE A 102 -1.67 -4.18 -9.40
C PHE A 102 -0.65 -3.65 -10.40
N THR A 103 -0.73 -2.37 -10.72
CA THR A 103 0.29 -1.64 -11.47
C THR A 103 0.91 -0.61 -10.55
N TYR A 104 2.23 -0.66 -10.43
CA TYR A 104 3.05 0.24 -9.63
C TYR A 104 3.88 1.14 -10.57
N ALA A 105 4.54 2.16 -10.02
CA ALA A 105 5.45 3.01 -10.79
C ALA A 105 6.54 2.21 -11.55
N PHE A 106 6.96 1.05 -11.01
CA PHE A 106 8.06 0.25 -11.57
C PHE A 106 7.77 -1.25 -11.71
N GLY A 107 6.50 -1.65 -11.86
CA GLY A 107 6.18 -3.06 -12.03
C GLY A 107 4.69 -3.36 -12.09
N ALA A 108 4.36 -4.64 -12.26
CA ALA A 108 3.00 -5.13 -12.18
C ALA A 108 2.96 -6.52 -11.55
N GLU A 109 1.87 -6.82 -10.86
CA GLU A 109 1.59 -8.11 -10.24
C GLU A 109 0.11 -8.47 -10.39
N THR A 110 -0.18 -9.75 -10.60
CA THR A 110 -1.54 -10.29 -10.56
C THR A 110 -1.68 -11.23 -9.38
N THR A 111 -2.67 -11.01 -8.52
CA THR A 111 -2.90 -11.85 -7.33
C THR A 111 -4.38 -12.09 -7.04
N TRP A 112 -4.67 -13.10 -6.22
CA TRP A 112 -6.02 -13.40 -5.72
C TRP A 112 -6.14 -13.00 -4.26
N LEU A 113 -6.98 -12.00 -3.99
CA LEU A 113 -7.22 -11.47 -2.66
C LEU A 113 -8.42 -12.15 -2.00
N ASP A 114 -8.26 -12.49 -0.72
CA ASP A 114 -9.29 -13.09 0.13
C ASP A 114 -10.26 -12.02 0.68
N PRO A 115 -11.41 -12.41 1.28
CA PRO A 115 -12.33 -11.46 1.88
C PRO A 115 -11.65 -10.51 2.87
N GLY A 116 -12.12 -9.27 2.89
CA GLY A 116 -11.60 -8.22 3.75
C GLY A 116 -11.27 -6.94 3.00
N TRP A 117 -10.75 -5.97 3.73
CA TRP A 117 -10.26 -4.74 3.14
C TRP A 117 -8.80 -4.88 2.74
N HIS A 118 -8.45 -4.35 1.57
CA HIS A 118 -7.10 -4.38 1.01
C HIS A 118 -6.63 -2.96 0.73
N LYS A 119 -5.49 -2.60 1.34
CA LYS A 119 -4.85 -1.31 1.17
C LYS A 119 -4.11 -1.25 -0.16
N ILE A 120 -4.10 -0.06 -0.78
CA ILE A 120 -3.26 0.26 -1.94
C ILE A 120 -2.41 1.49 -1.62
N SER A 121 -1.23 1.56 -2.24
CA SER A 121 -0.33 2.70 -2.08
C SER A 121 -0.78 3.86 -2.98
N THR A 122 -0.37 5.08 -2.63
CA THR A 122 -0.67 6.32 -3.36
C THR A 122 -0.17 6.30 -4.81
N ASP A 123 0.76 5.41 -5.15
CA ASP A 123 1.34 5.22 -6.48
C ASP A 123 0.83 3.96 -7.21
N THR A 124 -0.25 3.35 -6.71
CA THR A 124 -0.76 2.06 -7.19
C THR A 124 -2.11 2.17 -7.90
N VAL A 125 -2.24 1.48 -9.03
CA VAL A 125 -3.52 1.21 -9.68
C VAL A 125 -3.91 -0.25 -9.45
N ALA A 126 -5.06 -0.49 -8.83
CA ALA A 126 -5.63 -1.81 -8.62
C ALA A 126 -6.77 -2.06 -9.62
N HIS A 127 -6.55 -2.95 -10.58
CA HIS A 127 -7.59 -3.35 -11.52
C HIS A 127 -8.20 -4.68 -11.11
N ILE A 128 -9.46 -4.64 -10.67
CA ILE A 128 -10.21 -5.81 -10.25
C ILE A 128 -10.86 -6.44 -11.48
N THR A 129 -10.37 -7.59 -11.91
CA THR A 129 -10.70 -8.14 -13.24
C THR A 129 -11.71 -9.28 -13.21
N THR A 130 -11.73 -10.06 -12.13
CA THR A 130 -12.70 -11.15 -11.97
C THR A 130 -12.92 -11.49 -10.50
N HIS A 131 -13.99 -12.22 -10.21
CA HIS A 131 -14.28 -12.73 -8.88
C HIS A 131 -14.65 -14.22 -8.93
N ARG A 132 -14.44 -14.91 -7.82
CA ARG A 132 -14.91 -16.29 -7.61
C ARG A 132 -15.36 -16.51 -6.17
N PRO A 133 -16.15 -17.56 -5.89
CA PRO A 133 -16.41 -17.96 -4.51
C PRO A 133 -15.09 -18.18 -3.75
N GLY A 134 -14.98 -17.54 -2.59
CA GLY A 134 -13.89 -17.68 -1.64
C GLY A 134 -14.22 -18.68 -0.53
N PRO A 135 -13.20 -19.15 0.22
CA PRO A 135 -13.48 -19.85 1.47
C PRO A 135 -14.29 -18.92 2.38
N VAL A 136 -15.37 -19.44 2.97
CA VAL A 136 -16.13 -18.71 3.98
C VAL A 136 -15.27 -18.69 5.24
N ILE A 137 -14.57 -17.59 5.48
CA ILE A 137 -13.86 -17.36 6.73
C ILE A 137 -14.94 -16.95 7.75
N GLY A 138 -15.49 -17.94 8.46
CA GLY A 138 -16.37 -17.69 9.60
C GLY A 138 -15.61 -17.00 10.74
N PRO A 139 -16.31 -16.41 11.73
CA PRO A 139 -15.62 -15.81 12.88
C PRO A 139 -14.71 -16.85 13.52
N ALA A 140 -13.45 -16.46 13.80
CA ALA A 140 -12.52 -17.28 14.54
C ALA A 140 -13.21 -17.75 15.84
N GLN A 141 -13.29 -19.07 16.02
CA GLN A 141 -13.81 -19.68 17.24
C GLN A 141 -12.84 -19.50 18.40
#